data_AF-A0A395UUR4-F1
#
_entry.id   AF-A0A395UUR4-F1
#
_cell.length_a   1.000
_cell.length_b   1.000
_cell.length_c   1.000
_cell.angle_alpha   90.00
_cell.angle_beta   90.00
_cell.angle_gamma   90.00
#
_symmetry.space_group_name_H-M   'P 1'
#
loop_
_entity.id
_entity.type
_entity.pdbx_description
1 polymer ?
#
loop_
_entity_poly.entity_id
_entity_poly.type
_entity_poly.pdbx_seq_one_letter_code
_entity_poly.pdbx_strand_id
1 'polypeptide(L)'
;MKLLVFGDLMEKINKEYDVSRVTAYSMASKIVNKCPKRLYINIMEWIQGDSISDIYISDYSIPMILSIWKSNDFLRALEVMMDLSQSKFEQAEFKIWEMRR
;
A
#
# COMPACT_ATOMS: atom_id res chain seq x y z
N MET A 1 -6.31 13.23 -13.37
CA MET A 1 -5.95 11.91 -12.83
C MET A 1 -5.44 11.96 -11.38
N LYS A 2 -4.38 12.73 -11.04
CA LYS A 2 -3.84 12.82 -9.66
C LYS A 2 -4.85 13.24 -8.56
N LEU A 3 -5.79 14.14 -8.85
CA LEU A 3 -6.75 14.68 -7.88
C LEU A 3 -7.93 13.75 -7.59
N LEU A 4 -8.40 12.96 -8.58
CA LEU A 4 -9.52 12.03 -8.38
C LEU A 4 -9.12 10.86 -7.48
N VAL A 5 -7.91 10.33 -7.66
CA VAL A 5 -7.36 9.25 -6.81
C VAL A 5 -7.18 9.69 -5.35
N PHE A 6 -6.88 10.96 -5.08
CA PHE A 6 -6.61 11.41 -3.71
C PHE A 6 -7.86 11.39 -2.82
N GLY A 7 -8.99 11.90 -3.34
CA GLY A 7 -10.26 11.92 -2.60
C GLY A 7 -10.74 10.51 -2.27
N ASP A 8 -10.78 9.65 -3.29
CA ASP A 8 -11.20 8.26 -3.16
C ASP A 8 -10.28 7.46 -2.23
N LEU A 9 -8.95 7.67 -2.33
CA LEU A 9 -7.97 7.07 -1.44
C LEU A 9 -8.18 7.53 0.01
N MET A 10 -8.38 8.82 0.25
CA MET A 10 -8.63 9.35 1.60
C MET A 10 -9.90 8.73 2.20
N GLU A 11 -10.99 8.66 1.44
CA GLU A 11 -12.22 8.03 1.89
C GLU A 11 -12.05 6.54 2.17
N LYS A 12 -11.36 5.81 1.28
CA LYS A 12 -11.08 4.39 1.48
C LYS A 12 -10.26 4.16 2.75
N ILE A 13 -9.21 4.95 3.00
CA ILE A 13 -8.39 4.86 4.21
C ILE A 13 -9.21 5.17 5.47
N ASN A 14 -10.00 6.24 5.45
CA ASN A 14 -10.86 6.64 6.58
C ASN A 14 -11.84 5.51 6.96
N LYS A 15 -12.46 4.86 5.98
CA LYS A 15 -13.43 3.78 6.18
C LYS A 15 -12.77 2.46 6.61
N GLU A 16 -11.72 2.04 5.90
CA GLU A 16 -11.11 0.72 6.11
C GLU A 16 -10.34 0.64 7.44
N TYR A 17 -9.70 1.73 7.85
CA TYR A 17 -8.84 1.76 9.05
C TYR A 17 -9.49 2.46 10.25
N ASP A 18 -10.74 2.94 10.11
CA ASP A 18 -11.47 3.69 11.15
C ASP A 18 -10.64 4.84 11.78
N VAL A 19 -9.94 5.60 10.93
CA VAL A 19 -9.09 6.72 11.35
C VAL A 19 -9.75 8.05 11.05
N SER A 20 -9.41 9.11 11.79
CA SER A 20 -9.94 10.46 11.51
C SER A 20 -9.67 10.93 10.06
N ARG A 21 -10.50 11.85 9.53
CA ARG A 21 -10.26 12.46 8.21
C ARG A 21 -8.89 13.13 8.10
N VAL A 22 -8.40 13.75 9.17
CA VAL A 22 -7.08 14.40 9.21
C VAL A 22 -5.96 13.35 9.08
N THR A 23 -6.11 12.23 9.78
CA THR A 23 -5.17 11.10 9.68
C THR A 23 -5.19 10.50 8.28
N ALA A 24 -6.39 10.24 7.73
CA ALA A 24 -6.56 9.70 6.38
C ALA A 24 -5.96 10.62 5.32
N TYR A 25 -6.15 11.94 5.44
CA TYR A 25 -5.53 12.95 4.57
C TYR A 25 -4.00 12.86 4.62
N SER A 26 -3.42 12.79 5.82
CA SER A 26 -1.97 12.68 6.00
C SER A 26 -1.42 11.40 5.35
N MET A 27 -2.10 10.27 5.53
CA MET A 27 -1.73 8.98 4.93
C MET A 27 -1.83 9.02 3.40
N ALA A 28 -2.97 9.46 2.85
CA ALA A 28 -3.16 9.60 1.40
C ALA A 28 -2.11 10.53 0.77
N SER A 29 -1.76 11.63 1.46
CA SER A 29 -0.74 12.58 0.98
C SER A 29 0.65 11.94 0.93
N LYS A 30 1.02 11.17 1.95
CA LYS A 30 2.28 10.40 1.93
C LYS A 30 2.33 9.42 0.76
N ILE A 31 1.23 8.69 0.52
CA ILE A 31 1.13 7.71 -0.56
C ILE A 31 1.26 8.39 -1.92
N VAL A 32 0.45 9.42 -2.22
CA VAL A 32 0.47 10.10 -3.52
C VAL A 32 1.82 10.76 -3.84
N ASN A 33 2.57 11.20 -2.81
CA ASN A 33 3.86 11.84 -2.99
C ASN A 33 5.03 10.87 -3.16
N LYS A 34 4.96 9.67 -2.57
CA LYS A 34 6.10 8.74 -2.50
C LYS A 34 5.88 7.44 -3.28
N CYS A 35 4.63 7.10 -3.61
CA CYS A 35 4.32 5.83 -4.26
C CYS A 35 4.84 5.82 -5.70
N PRO A 36 5.61 4.79 -6.11
CA PRO A 36 6.08 4.67 -7.48
C PRO A 36 4.89 4.46 -8.43
N LYS A 37 4.92 5.11 -9.60
CA LYS A 37 3.82 5.09 -10.59
C LYS A 37 3.31 3.69 -10.94
N ARG A 38 4.19 2.69 -10.96
CA ARG A 38 3.82 1.29 -11.25
C ARG A 38 2.83 0.70 -10.25
N LEU A 39 2.83 1.15 -8.99
CA LEU A 39 1.92 0.65 -7.95
C LEU A 39 0.58 1.40 -7.92
N TYR A 40 0.37 2.40 -8.78
CA TYR A 40 -0.92 3.12 -8.84
C TYR A 40 -2.06 2.20 -9.24
N ILE A 41 -1.78 1.16 -10.05
CA ILE A 41 -2.76 0.14 -10.40
C ILE A 41 -3.28 -0.56 -9.14
N ASN A 42 -2.38 -1.01 -8.25
CA ASN A 42 -2.79 -1.65 -7.01
C ASN A 42 -3.58 -0.72 -6.08
N ILE A 43 -3.26 0.59 -6.05
CA ILE A 43 -4.05 1.57 -5.29
C ILE A 43 -5.48 1.67 -5.85
N MET A 44 -5.63 1.72 -7.17
CA MET A 44 -6.95 1.81 -7.81
C MET A 44 -7.76 0.54 -7.59
N GLU A 45 -7.16 -0.64 -7.80
CA GLU A 45 -7.80 -1.93 -7.54
C GLU A 45 -8.29 -2.00 -6.08
N TRP A 46 -7.46 -1.58 -5.13
CA TRP A 46 -7.83 -1.58 -3.71
C TRP A 46 -8.97 -0.61 -3.39
N ILE A 47 -8.96 0.60 -3.96
CA ILE A 47 -10.05 1.57 -3.81
C ILE A 47 -11.36 0.99 -4.36
N GLN A 48 -11.30 0.30 -5.50
CA GLN A 48 -12.44 -0.28 -6.19
C GLN A 48 -12.94 -1.59 -5.55
N GLY A 49 -12.14 -2.21 -4.70
CA GLY A 49 -12.44 -3.52 -4.11
C GLY A 49 -12.17 -4.68 -5.06
N ASP A 50 -11.35 -4.47 -6.08
CA ASP A 50 -10.96 -5.47 -7.06
C ASP A 50 -9.84 -6.38 -6.52
N SER A 51 -9.57 -7.46 -7.26
CA SER A 51 -8.41 -8.31 -6.99
C SER A 51 -7.12 -7.52 -7.23
N ILE A 52 -6.20 -7.57 -6.26
CA ILE A 52 -4.93 -6.86 -6.35
C ILE A 52 -3.97 -7.62 -7.28
N SER A 53 -3.47 -6.95 -8.33
CA SER A 53 -2.52 -7.53 -9.28
C SER A 53 -1.14 -7.77 -8.68
N ASP A 54 -0.47 -8.85 -9.11
CA ASP A 54 0.91 -9.18 -8.78
C ASP A 54 1.93 -8.28 -9.51
N ILE A 55 2.09 -7.05 -9.00
CA ILE A 55 3.12 -6.12 -9.49
C ILE A 55 4.39 -6.30 -8.65
N TYR A 56 5.42 -6.86 -9.26
CA TYR A 56 6.66 -7.18 -8.57
C TYR A 56 7.61 -5.99 -8.43
N ILE A 57 8.21 -5.88 -7.25
CA ILE A 57 9.36 -5.05 -6.93
C ILE A 57 10.38 -5.93 -6.21
N SER A 58 11.57 -6.09 -6.80
CA SER A 58 12.45 -7.20 -6.44
C SER A 58 11.66 -8.51 -6.55
N ASP A 59 11.58 -9.28 -5.47
CA ASP A 59 10.98 -10.60 -5.43
C ASP A 59 9.58 -10.60 -4.77
N TYR A 60 9.03 -9.43 -4.48
CA TYR A 60 7.78 -9.29 -3.72
C TYR A 60 6.70 -8.55 -4.51
N SER A 61 5.45 -8.97 -4.31
CA SER A 61 4.23 -8.30 -4.72
C SER A 61 3.35 -8.01 -3.48
N ILE A 62 2.38 -7.11 -3.59
CA ILE A 62 1.41 -6.87 -2.50
C ILE A 62 0.66 -8.16 -2.12
N PRO A 63 0.06 -8.93 -3.07
CA PRO A 63 -0.59 -10.19 -2.74
C PRO A 63 0.32 -11.19 -2.02
N MET A 64 1.59 -11.30 -2.44
CA MET A 64 2.56 -12.18 -1.79
C MET A 64 2.84 -11.76 -0.34
N ILE A 65 3.07 -10.46 -0.09
CA ILE A 65 3.30 -9.94 1.27
C ILE A 65 2.08 -10.21 2.17
N LEU A 66 0.87 -9.90 1.69
CA LEU A 66 -0.37 -10.14 2.42
C LEU A 66 -0.57 -11.63 2.73
N SER A 67 -0.22 -12.52 1.80
CA SER A 67 -0.25 -13.97 1.99
C SER A 67 0.74 -14.44 3.06
N ILE A 68 1.97 -13.92 3.05
CA ILE A 68 2.99 -14.20 4.08
C ILE A 68 2.48 -13.78 5.47
N TRP A 69 1.81 -12.63 5.56
CA TRP A 69 1.29 -12.09 6.81
C TRP A 69 -0.04 -12.70 7.25
N LYS A 70 -0.73 -13.45 6.37
CA LYS A 70 -2.13 -13.87 6.55
C LYS A 70 -3.02 -12.67 6.94
N SER A 71 -2.84 -11.55 6.26
CA SER A 71 -3.46 -10.26 6.58
C SER A 71 -4.07 -9.61 5.34
N ASN A 72 -5.02 -8.71 5.54
CA ASN A 72 -5.60 -7.85 4.51
C ASN A 72 -5.10 -6.39 4.61
N ASP A 73 -4.04 -6.13 5.41
CA ASP A 73 -3.51 -4.78 5.64
C ASP A 73 -2.75 -4.24 4.41
N PHE A 74 -3.52 -3.74 3.45
CA PHE A 74 -3.02 -3.23 2.17
C PHE A 74 -2.04 -2.07 2.34
N LEU A 75 -2.34 -1.07 3.17
CA LEU A 75 -1.48 0.11 3.32
C LEU A 75 -0.10 -0.26 3.85
N ARG A 76 -0.03 -1.21 4.79
CA ARG A 76 1.25 -1.68 5.33
C ARG A 76 2.04 -2.48 4.30
N ALA A 77 1.38 -3.30 3.49
CA ALA A 77 2.02 -3.99 2.36
C ALA A 77 2.51 -3.00 1.29
N LEU A 78 1.73 -1.97 0.99
CA LEU A 78 2.11 -0.89 0.07
C LEU A 78 3.32 -0.12 0.59
N GLU A 79 3.41 0.16 1.90
CA GLU A 79 4.57 0.81 2.51
C GLU A 79 5.86 0.00 2.30
N VAL A 80 5.79 -1.33 2.49
CA VAL A 80 6.92 -2.23 2.20
C VAL A 80 7.32 -2.15 0.73
N MET A 81 6.35 -2.18 -0.19
CA MET A 81 6.63 -2.06 -1.63
C MET A 81 7.25 -0.70 -1.99
N MET A 82 6.87 0.37 -1.28
CA MET A 82 7.49 1.69 -1.42
C MET A 82 8.94 1.70 -0.91
N ASP A 83 9.24 1.04 0.21
CA ASP A 83 10.62 0.88 0.71
C ASP A 83 11.48 0.06 -0.27
N LEU A 84 10.96 -1.05 -0.81
CA LEU A 84 11.63 -1.83 -1.86
C LEU A 84 11.92 -0.98 -3.10
N SER A 85 11.00 -0.08 -3.49
CA SER A 85 11.19 0.82 -4.63
C SER A 85 12.26 1.89 -4.42
N GLN A 86 12.63 2.15 -3.17
CA GLN A 86 13.67 3.10 -2.75
C GLN A 86 14.98 2.40 -2.41
N SER A 87 15.14 1.13 -2.80
CA SER A 87 16.31 0.29 -2.49
C SER A 87 16.58 0.09 -0.99
N LYS A 88 15.55 0.21 -0.14
CA LYS A 88 15.63 -0.05 1.30
C LYS A 88 15.35 -1.53 1.62
N PHE A 89 16.10 -2.41 0.98
CA PHE A 89 15.80 -3.85 0.98
C PHE A 89 15.82 -4.47 2.38
N GLU A 90 16.89 -4.28 3.16
CA GLU A 90 17.00 -4.86 4.51
C GLU A 90 15.83 -4.46 5.43
N GLN A 91 15.42 -3.19 5.37
CA GLN A 91 14.30 -2.68 6.17
C GLN A 91 12.95 -3.24 5.69
N ALA A 92 12.76 -3.37 4.38
CA ALA A 92 11.56 -3.95 3.82
C ALA A 92 11.45 -5.45 4.14
N GLU A 93 12.53 -6.21 3.97
CA GLU A 93 12.56 -7.64 4.29
C GLU A 93 12.33 -7.88 5.78
N PHE A 94 12.95 -7.09 6.65
CA PHE A 94 12.68 -7.16 8.10
C PHE A 94 11.17 -7.00 8.39
N LYS A 95 10.51 -5.97 7.82
CA LYS A 95 9.06 -5.76 7.98
C LYS A 95 8.24 -6.96 7.46
N ILE A 96 8.64 -7.54 6.32
CA ILE A 96 7.96 -8.70 5.74
C ILE A 96 8.02 -9.89 6.70
N TRP A 97 9.20 -10.20 7.23
CA TRP A 97 9.39 -11.40 8.03
C TRP A 97 8.95 -11.26 9.49
N GLU A 98 9.06 -10.07 10.08
CA GLU A 98 8.59 -9.80 11.45
C GLU A 98 7.07 -10.02 11.60
N MET A 99 6.31 -9.74 10.54
CA MET A 99 4.86 -9.82 10.54
C MET A 99 4.31 -11.21 10.18
N ARG A 100 5.16 -12.18 9.86
CA ARG A 100 4.77 -13.57 9.59
C ARG A 100 4.35 -14.26 10.89
N ARG A 101 3.08 -14.16 11.27
CA ARG A 101 2.51 -14.85 12.44
C ARG A 101 1.83 -16.18 12.08
#